data_AF-A0AA97M4R6-F1
#
_entry.id   AF-A0AA97M4R6-F1
#
_cell.length_a   1.000
_cell.length_b   1.000
_cell.length_c   1.000
_cell.angle_alpha   90.00
_cell.angle_beta   90.00
_cell.angle_gamma   90.00
#
_symmetry.space_group_name_H-M   'P 1'
#
loop_
_entity.id
_entity.type
_entity.pdbx_description
1 polymer ?
#
loop_
_entity_poly.entity_id
_entity_poly.type
_entity_poly.pdbx_seq_one_letter_code
_entity_poly.pdbx_strand_id
1 'polypeptide(L)'
;MAHIVPWAKVREHTFENMIVLCPNCHTRFDRGEIDRLSMLEYKAQLKRISRTGADEKTRSERVRILETHGAFQTVIEIWWREIYSVSLAYLDLEETQSTIEETRSTYVEEFRHRAEEARALLEDFTRSGSTDMARAAEEVIDAMQQWADAAIEGIWPSSHIDAYTYYEDDVDRPLSSLQSCVYEYLGIGREDFSPSIQQGRD
;
A
#
# COMPACT_ATOMS: atom_id res chain seq x y z
N MET A 1 -6.49 -21.67 -12.46
CA MET A 1 -6.46 -20.67 -13.56
C MET A 1 -7.75 -19.88 -13.47
N ALA A 2 -7.69 -18.55 -13.59
CA ALA A 2 -8.83 -17.64 -13.41
C ALA A 2 -9.01 -16.71 -14.61
N HIS A 3 -10.26 -16.30 -14.84
CA HIS A 3 -10.57 -15.16 -15.69
C HIS A 3 -10.65 -13.89 -14.84
N ILE A 4 -9.90 -12.86 -15.22
CA ILE A 4 -9.89 -11.56 -14.53
C ILE A 4 -11.27 -10.89 -14.68
N VAL A 5 -11.81 -10.83 -15.89
CA VAL A 5 -13.21 -10.51 -16.19
C VAL A 5 -13.98 -11.82 -16.40
N PRO A 6 -15.12 -12.06 -15.71
CA PRO A 6 -15.72 -13.38 -15.64
C PRO A 6 -16.14 -13.84 -17.03
N TRP A 7 -15.93 -15.12 -17.33
CA TRP A 7 -16.28 -15.71 -18.62
C TRP A 7 -17.75 -15.45 -19.01
N ALA A 8 -18.66 -15.41 -18.05
CA ALA A 8 -20.08 -15.11 -18.29
C ALA A 8 -20.30 -13.76 -19.00
N LYS A 9 -19.38 -12.80 -18.86
CA LYS A 9 -19.45 -11.48 -19.49
C LYS A 9 -18.77 -11.42 -20.85
N VAL A 10 -17.59 -12.03 -20.99
CA VAL A 10 -16.72 -11.84 -22.16
C VAL A 10 -16.67 -13.04 -23.10
N ARG A 11 -16.98 -14.24 -22.60
CA ARG A 11 -17.04 -15.52 -23.35
C ARG A 11 -15.80 -15.84 -24.19
N GLU A 12 -14.65 -15.33 -23.79
CA GLU A 12 -13.37 -15.53 -24.47
C GLU A 12 -12.27 -15.93 -23.48
N HIS A 13 -11.24 -16.62 -24.00
CA HIS A 13 -10.05 -17.05 -23.27
C HIS A 13 -8.82 -16.30 -23.80
N THR A 14 -8.85 -14.97 -23.76
CA THR A 14 -7.72 -14.14 -24.19
C THR A 14 -6.60 -14.20 -23.17
N PHE A 15 -5.35 -14.20 -23.65
CA PHE A 15 -4.18 -14.20 -22.76
C PHE A 15 -4.23 -13.02 -21.79
N GLU A 16 -4.82 -11.90 -22.17
CA GLU A 16 -5.06 -10.65 -21.43
C GLU A 16 -6.09 -10.82 -20.31
N ASN A 17 -7.05 -11.71 -20.48
CA ASN A 17 -8.08 -11.99 -19.48
C ASN A 17 -7.77 -13.19 -18.57
N MET A 18 -6.73 -13.97 -18.85
CA MET A 18 -6.39 -15.20 -18.10
C MET A 18 -5.22 -15.01 -17.12
N ILE A 19 -5.32 -15.49 -15.89
CA ILE A 19 -4.20 -15.49 -14.92
C ILE A 19 -4.11 -16.81 -14.16
N VAL A 20 -2.89 -17.22 -13.81
CA VAL A 20 -2.65 -18.40 -12.98
C VAL A 20 -2.46 -17.94 -11.54
N LEU A 21 -3.32 -18.44 -10.64
CA LEU A 21 -3.29 -18.17 -9.21
C LEU A 21 -3.13 -19.49 -8.47
N CYS A 22 -2.47 -19.47 -7.31
CA CYS A 22 -2.48 -20.59 -6.36
C CYS A 22 -3.87 -20.75 -5.72
N PRO A 23 -4.18 -21.88 -5.06
CA PRO A 23 -5.51 -22.13 -4.49
C PRO A 23 -6.00 -21.03 -3.52
N ASN A 24 -5.09 -20.48 -2.73
CA ASN A 24 -5.41 -19.44 -1.74
C ASN A 24 -5.78 -18.12 -2.45
N CYS A 25 -4.94 -17.63 -3.36
CA CYS A 25 -5.21 -16.39 -4.08
C CYS A 25 -6.44 -16.50 -5.00
N HIS A 26 -6.67 -17.68 -5.57
CA HIS A 26 -7.86 -17.95 -6.38
C HIS A 26 -9.14 -17.81 -5.54
N THR A 27 -9.16 -18.40 -4.35
CA THR A 27 -10.28 -18.28 -3.40
C THR A 27 -10.53 -16.84 -2.97
N ARG A 28 -9.49 -16.09 -2.66
CA ARG A 28 -9.59 -14.67 -2.25
C ARG A 28 -10.12 -13.79 -3.38
N PHE A 29 -9.69 -14.04 -4.62
CA PHE A 29 -10.19 -13.34 -5.79
C PHE A 29 -11.67 -13.66 -6.06
N ASP A 30 -12.08 -14.92 -5.97
CA ASP A 30 -13.48 -15.33 -6.14
C ASP A 30 -14.41 -14.71 -5.08
N ARG A 31 -13.89 -14.46 -3.86
CA ARG A 31 -14.61 -13.80 -2.77
C ARG A 31 -14.64 -12.28 -2.87
N GLY A 32 -13.89 -11.68 -3.81
CA GLY A 32 -13.74 -10.24 -3.95
C GLY A 32 -12.82 -9.59 -2.92
N GLU A 33 -12.07 -10.38 -2.15
CA GLU A 33 -11.04 -9.89 -1.22
C GLU A 33 -9.79 -9.37 -1.98
N ILE A 34 -9.61 -9.86 -3.20
CA ILE A 34 -8.67 -9.30 -4.17
C ILE A 34 -9.53 -8.77 -5.31
N ASP A 35 -9.41 -7.49 -5.61
CA ASP A 35 -10.23 -6.87 -6.63
C ASP A 35 -9.62 -7.07 -8.04
N ARG A 36 -10.39 -6.69 -9.07
CA ARG A 36 -9.99 -6.87 -10.46
C ARG A 36 -8.79 -5.99 -10.84
N LEU A 37 -8.72 -4.77 -10.33
CA LEU A 37 -7.63 -3.85 -10.62
C LEU A 37 -6.32 -4.43 -10.08
N SER A 38 -6.31 -4.93 -8.84
CA SER A 38 -5.18 -5.65 -8.26
C SER A 38 -4.69 -6.81 -9.14
N MET A 39 -5.60 -7.58 -9.74
CA MET A 39 -5.21 -8.69 -10.65
C MET A 39 -4.63 -8.20 -11.99
N LEU A 40 -5.14 -7.10 -12.53
CA LEU A 40 -4.59 -6.49 -13.74
C LEU A 40 -3.19 -5.93 -13.47
N GLU A 41 -3.03 -5.24 -12.34
CA GLU A 41 -1.74 -4.70 -11.88
C GLU A 41 -0.72 -5.81 -11.68
N TYR A 42 -1.07 -6.85 -10.92
CA TYR A 42 -0.19 -8.00 -10.68
C TYR A 42 0.24 -8.67 -11.98
N LYS A 43 -0.68 -8.86 -12.93
CA LYS A 43 -0.35 -9.45 -14.22
C LYS A 43 0.55 -8.55 -15.07
N ALA A 44 0.33 -7.24 -15.05
CA ALA A 44 1.19 -6.29 -15.73
C ALA A 44 2.62 -6.32 -15.15
N GLN A 45 2.75 -6.42 -13.82
CA GLN A 45 4.03 -6.59 -13.13
C GLN A 45 4.73 -7.89 -13.57
N LEU A 46 4.03 -9.02 -13.61
CA LEU A 46 4.58 -10.31 -14.08
C LEU A 46 5.10 -10.23 -15.53
N LYS A 47 4.31 -9.64 -16.45
CA LYS A 47 4.71 -9.47 -17.85
C LYS A 47 5.99 -8.63 -17.96
N ARG A 48 6.17 -7.62 -17.12
CA ARG A 48 7.34 -6.70 -17.17
C ARG A 48 8.61 -7.34 -16.60
N ILE A 49 8.51 -8.04 -15.47
CA ILE A 49 9.62 -8.84 -14.93
C ILE A 49 10.12 -9.85 -15.98
N SER A 50 9.20 -10.45 -16.75
CA SER A 50 9.54 -11.43 -17.78
C SER A 50 10.07 -10.86 -19.11
N ARG A 51 9.77 -9.59 -19.46
CA ARG A 51 10.02 -9.03 -20.81
C ARG A 51 11.29 -8.20 -20.92
N THR A 52 11.82 -7.66 -19.83
CA THR A 52 13.12 -7.00 -19.89
C THR A 52 14.20 -8.08 -20.03
N GLY A 53 14.99 -8.03 -21.10
CA GLY A 53 16.30 -8.69 -21.22
C GLY A 53 17.34 -8.16 -20.22
N ALA A 54 16.85 -7.66 -19.09
CA ALA A 54 17.58 -7.32 -17.89
C ALA A 54 18.38 -8.55 -17.45
N ASP A 55 19.66 -8.31 -17.18
CA ASP A 55 20.48 -9.28 -16.48
C ASP A 55 19.83 -9.67 -15.14
N GLU A 56 20.26 -10.81 -14.59
CA GLU A 56 19.71 -11.37 -13.36
C GLU A 56 19.71 -10.36 -12.19
N LYS A 57 20.72 -9.48 -12.16
CA LYS A 57 20.88 -8.46 -11.13
C LYS A 57 19.78 -7.40 -11.22
N THR A 58 19.54 -6.87 -12.41
CA THR A 58 18.49 -5.87 -12.68
C THR A 58 17.10 -6.46 -12.41
N ARG A 59 16.87 -7.75 -12.73
CA ARG A 59 15.61 -8.42 -12.40
C ARG A 59 15.42 -8.58 -10.89
N SER A 60 16.46 -9.02 -10.19
CA SER A 60 16.46 -9.19 -8.73
C SER A 60 16.21 -7.88 -8.00
N GLU A 61 16.80 -6.78 -8.49
CA GLU A 61 16.57 -5.44 -7.96
C GLU A 61 15.12 -4.99 -8.14
N ARG A 62 14.55 -5.15 -9.34
CA ARG A 62 13.14 -4.81 -9.62
C ARG A 62 12.16 -5.60 -8.75
N VAL A 63 12.41 -6.90 -8.56
CA VAL A 63 11.59 -7.74 -7.69
C VAL A 63 11.69 -7.26 -6.24
N ARG A 64 12.90 -6.98 -5.75
CA ARG A 64 13.11 -6.44 -4.41
C ARG A 64 12.34 -5.15 -4.19
N ILE A 65 12.40 -4.19 -5.12
CA ILE A 65 11.68 -2.90 -4.97
C ILE A 65 10.16 -3.09 -4.92
N LEU A 66 9.63 -4.03 -5.71
CA LEU A 66 8.20 -4.38 -5.65
C LEU A 66 7.82 -5.01 -4.31
N GLU A 67 8.64 -5.93 -3.79
CA GLU A 67 8.44 -6.56 -2.48
C GLU A 67 8.53 -5.53 -1.35
N THR A 68 9.55 -4.66 -1.36
CA THR A 68 9.71 -3.55 -0.42
C THR A 68 8.49 -2.62 -0.46
N HIS A 69 8.01 -2.25 -1.65
CA HIS A 69 6.82 -1.42 -1.80
C HIS A 69 5.57 -2.07 -1.20
N GLY A 70 5.30 -3.34 -1.51
CA GLY A 70 4.16 -4.05 -0.93
C GLY A 70 4.26 -4.21 0.60
N ALA A 71 5.45 -4.50 1.11
CA ALA A 71 5.70 -4.58 2.55
C ALA A 71 5.49 -3.21 3.22
N PHE A 72 5.96 -2.13 2.58
CA PHE A 72 5.81 -0.77 3.09
C PHE A 72 4.34 -0.39 3.19
N GLN A 73 3.55 -0.58 2.13
CA GLN A 73 2.10 -0.35 2.17
C GLN A 73 1.42 -1.12 3.30
N THR A 74 1.80 -2.39 3.51
CA THR A 74 1.25 -3.23 4.59
C THR A 74 1.57 -2.64 5.97
N VAL A 75 2.80 -2.19 6.21
CA VAL A 75 3.20 -1.57 7.49
C VAL A 75 2.39 -0.29 7.75
N ILE A 76 2.22 0.56 6.73
CA ILE A 76 1.44 1.80 6.85
C ILE A 76 -0.03 1.50 7.16
N GLU A 77 -0.65 0.53 6.48
CA GLU A 77 -2.04 0.12 6.74
C GLU A 77 -2.23 -0.43 8.15
N ILE A 78 -1.29 -1.24 8.64
CA ILE A 78 -1.35 -1.77 10.02
C ILE A 78 -1.20 -0.62 11.02
N TRP A 79 -0.20 0.23 10.83
CA TRP A 79 0.06 1.34 11.73
C TRP A 79 -1.14 2.30 11.80
N TRP A 80 -1.78 2.60 10.67
CA TRP A 80 -3.00 3.40 10.63
C TRP A 80 -4.12 2.79 11.47
N ARG A 81 -4.35 1.48 11.34
CA ARG A 81 -5.38 0.77 12.13
C ARG A 81 -5.08 0.78 13.62
N GLU A 82 -3.81 0.66 14.00
CA GLU A 82 -3.36 0.76 15.39
C GLU A 82 -3.63 2.17 15.93
N ILE A 83 -3.21 3.22 15.22
CA ILE A 83 -3.48 4.64 15.55
C ILE A 83 -4.99 4.88 15.75
N TYR A 84 -5.78 4.47 14.77
CA TYR A 84 -7.24 4.61 14.81
C TYR A 84 -7.85 3.88 16.02
N SER A 85 -7.39 2.67 16.32
CA SER A 85 -7.87 1.89 17.46
C SER A 85 -7.58 2.56 18.80
N VAL A 86 -6.38 3.10 18.97
CA VAL A 86 -5.99 3.83 20.20
C VAL A 86 -6.90 5.01 20.41
N SER A 87 -7.10 5.77 19.36
CA SER A 87 -7.94 6.94 19.42
C SER A 87 -9.39 6.64 19.77
N LEU A 88 -9.96 5.52 19.29
CA LEU A 88 -11.28 5.07 19.73
C LEU A 88 -11.28 4.67 21.21
N ALA A 89 -10.22 4.03 21.69
CA ALA A 89 -10.10 3.66 23.11
C ALA A 89 -10.11 4.91 24.01
N TYR A 90 -9.42 5.99 23.62
CA TYR A 90 -9.45 7.26 24.36
C TYR A 90 -10.86 7.88 24.49
N LEU A 91 -11.78 7.60 23.55
CA LEU A 91 -13.17 8.06 23.65
C LEU A 91 -14.01 7.26 24.66
N ASP A 92 -13.60 6.04 25.01
CA ASP A 92 -14.36 5.08 25.83
C ASP A 92 -13.81 4.93 27.26
N LEU A 93 -12.65 5.51 27.58
CA LEU A 93 -12.03 5.39 28.90
C LEU A 93 -12.78 6.21 29.96
N GLU A 94 -13.29 5.53 31.00
CA GLU A 94 -13.72 6.18 32.25
C GLU A 94 -12.47 6.71 33.01
N GLU A 95 -12.51 8.01 33.34
CA GLU A 95 -11.36 8.82 33.79
C GLU A 95 -10.70 8.32 35.09
N THR A 96 -9.71 7.43 34.98
CA THR A 96 -8.66 7.33 36.00
C THR A 96 -7.28 7.54 35.37
N GLN A 97 -6.53 8.50 35.94
CA GLN A 97 -5.25 8.95 35.39
C GLN A 97 -4.21 7.83 35.25
N SER A 98 -4.21 6.85 36.16
CA SER A 98 -3.30 5.69 36.15
C SER A 98 -3.57 4.75 34.96
N THR A 99 -4.83 4.49 34.63
CA THR A 99 -5.19 3.61 33.51
C THR A 99 -4.84 4.26 32.18
N ILE A 100 -5.06 5.58 32.05
CA ILE A 100 -4.69 6.34 30.85
C ILE A 100 -3.18 6.28 30.60
N GLU A 101 -2.35 6.38 31.65
CA GLU A 101 -0.89 6.42 31.50
C GLU A 101 -0.26 5.06 31.15
N GLU A 102 -0.74 3.97 31.76
CA GLU A 102 -0.31 2.60 31.40
C GLU A 102 -0.72 2.23 29.95
N THR A 103 -1.95 2.57 29.58
CA THR A 103 -2.45 2.39 28.21
C THR A 103 -1.65 3.21 27.21
N ARG A 104 -1.36 4.48 27.52
CA ARG A 104 -0.51 5.36 26.69
C ARG A 104 0.89 4.77 26.48
N SER A 105 1.53 4.28 27.54
CA SER A 105 2.87 3.69 27.45
C SER A 105 2.92 2.47 26.53
N THR A 106 1.85 1.68 26.48
CA THR A 106 1.78 0.50 25.60
C THR A 106 1.74 0.91 24.14
N TYR A 107 0.88 1.88 23.79
CA TYR A 107 0.72 2.35 22.42
C TYR A 107 1.94 3.11 21.88
N VAL A 108 2.67 3.83 22.74
CA VAL A 108 3.94 4.46 22.37
C VAL A 108 4.95 3.43 21.83
N GLU A 109 5.07 2.28 22.49
CA GLU A 109 5.99 1.22 22.04
C GLU A 109 5.52 0.55 20.74
N GLU A 110 4.22 0.34 20.58
CA GLU A 110 3.64 -0.21 19.35
C GLU A 110 3.88 0.73 18.15
N PHE A 111 3.62 2.03 18.30
CA PHE A 111 3.85 3.00 17.23
C PHE A 111 5.33 3.19 16.92
N ARG A 112 6.20 3.18 17.94
CA ARG A 112 7.65 3.20 17.74
C ARG A 112 8.11 2.01 16.92
N HIS A 113 7.58 0.81 17.21
CA HIS A 113 7.91 -0.38 16.46
C HIS A 113 7.49 -0.27 14.98
N ARG A 114 6.31 0.28 14.69
CA ARG A 114 5.88 0.53 13.29
C ARG A 114 6.75 1.55 12.57
N ALA A 115 7.13 2.62 13.24
CA ALA A 115 8.04 3.61 12.69
C ALA A 115 9.41 2.98 12.35
N GLU A 116 9.93 2.11 13.21
CA GLU A 116 11.19 1.37 12.97
C GLU A 116 11.07 0.41 11.78
N GLU A 117 9.97 -0.34 11.66
CA GLU A 117 9.72 -1.21 10.51
C GLU A 117 9.66 -0.43 9.19
N ALA A 118 8.91 0.68 9.17
CA ALA A 118 8.78 1.53 7.98
C ALA A 118 10.13 2.16 7.58
N ARG A 119 10.92 2.62 8.57
CA ARG A 119 12.27 3.16 8.33
C ARG A 119 13.25 2.11 7.82
N ALA A 120 13.15 0.85 8.27
CA ALA A 120 13.97 -0.23 7.73
C ALA A 120 13.68 -0.46 6.23
N LEU A 121 12.42 -0.36 5.81
CA LEU A 121 12.02 -0.46 4.39
C LEU A 121 12.44 0.77 3.58
N LEU A 122 12.48 1.96 4.19
CA LEU A 122 13.03 3.17 3.57
C LEU A 122 14.50 3.01 3.16
N GLU A 123 15.29 2.24 3.90
CA GLU A 123 16.69 1.97 3.53
C GLU A 123 16.81 1.22 2.19
N ASP A 124 15.85 0.34 1.87
CA ASP A 124 15.83 -0.37 0.59
C ASP A 124 15.50 0.57 -0.58
N PHE A 125 14.56 1.51 -0.40
CA PHE A 125 14.32 2.57 -1.38
C PHE A 125 15.54 3.47 -1.56
N THR A 126 16.22 3.81 -0.48
CA THR A 126 17.46 4.61 -0.52
C THR A 126 18.56 3.87 -1.29
N ARG A 127 18.71 2.56 -1.06
CA ARG A 127 19.72 1.72 -1.71
C ARG A 127 19.50 1.57 -3.22
N SER A 128 18.27 1.72 -3.69
CA SER A 128 17.93 1.73 -5.13
C SER A 128 18.57 2.89 -5.91
N GLY A 129 19.03 3.93 -5.19
CA GLY A 129 19.56 5.16 -5.76
C GLY A 129 18.49 6.16 -6.23
N SER A 130 17.20 5.84 -6.10
CA SER A 130 16.12 6.78 -6.40
C SER A 130 15.85 7.71 -5.22
N THR A 131 16.25 8.97 -5.36
CA THR A 131 15.97 10.03 -4.38
C THR A 131 14.47 10.31 -4.24
N ASP A 132 13.71 10.16 -5.32
CA ASP A 132 12.27 10.42 -5.31
C ASP A 132 11.49 9.34 -4.55
N MET A 133 11.83 8.06 -4.72
CA MET A 133 11.22 6.98 -3.92
C MET A 133 11.55 7.14 -2.43
N ALA A 134 12.81 7.44 -2.10
CA ALA A 134 13.22 7.63 -0.71
C ALA A 134 12.49 8.82 -0.06
N ARG A 135 12.44 9.97 -0.74
CA ARG A 135 11.72 11.15 -0.26
C ARG A 135 10.23 10.89 -0.08
N ALA A 136 9.57 10.26 -1.05
CA ALA A 136 8.14 9.98 -0.95
C ALA A 136 7.82 9.00 0.20
N ALA A 137 8.66 7.99 0.42
CA ALA A 137 8.52 7.09 1.56
C ALA A 137 8.75 7.80 2.91
N GLU A 138 9.73 8.70 2.99
CA GLU A 138 9.96 9.53 4.18
C GLU A 138 8.77 10.44 4.49
N GLU A 139 8.19 11.09 3.48
CA GLU A 139 6.97 11.90 3.62
C GLU A 139 5.79 11.10 4.21
N VAL A 140 5.61 9.84 3.80
CA VAL A 140 4.59 8.94 4.37
C VAL A 140 4.88 8.63 5.85
N ILE A 141 6.14 8.30 6.18
CA ILE A 141 6.53 8.00 7.56
C ILE A 141 6.31 9.20 8.47
N ASP A 142 6.69 10.39 8.04
CA ASP A 142 6.56 11.61 8.83
C ASP A 142 5.08 11.98 9.07
N ALA A 143 4.21 11.76 8.09
CA ALA A 143 2.77 11.92 8.26
C ALA A 143 2.21 10.94 9.30
N MET A 144 2.57 9.66 9.19
CA MET A 144 2.14 8.64 10.15
C MET A 144 2.63 8.90 11.57
N GLN A 145 3.87 9.39 11.73
CA GLN A 145 4.42 9.75 13.03
C GLN A 145 3.65 10.91 13.66
N GLN A 146 3.33 11.96 12.90
CA GLN A 146 2.53 13.09 13.38
C GLN A 146 1.16 12.62 13.87
N TRP A 147 0.56 11.67 13.17
CA TRP A 147 -0.75 11.10 13.51
C TRP A 147 -0.67 10.23 14.77
N ALA A 148 0.39 9.42 14.90
CA ALA A 148 0.66 8.62 16.09
C ALA A 148 0.83 9.51 17.34
N ASP A 149 1.62 10.59 17.22
CA ASP A 149 1.87 11.53 18.31
C ASP A 149 0.56 12.24 18.73
N ALA A 150 -0.25 12.70 17.77
CA ALA A 150 -1.55 13.32 18.04
C ALA A 150 -2.54 12.37 18.74
N ALA A 151 -2.54 11.08 18.38
CA ALA A 151 -3.36 10.07 19.03
C ALA A 151 -2.90 9.81 20.47
N ILE A 152 -1.59 9.72 20.71
CA ILE A 152 -1.00 9.55 22.06
C ILE A 152 -1.32 10.74 22.97
N GLU A 153 -1.35 11.95 22.43
CA GLU A 153 -1.65 13.17 23.19
C GLU A 153 -3.16 13.36 23.46
N GLY A 154 -4.02 12.45 22.95
CA GLY A 154 -5.47 12.56 23.09
C GLY A 154 -6.06 13.77 22.35
N ILE A 155 -5.31 14.35 21.41
CA ILE A 155 -5.72 15.51 20.61
C ILE A 155 -6.72 15.08 19.51
N TRP A 156 -6.78 13.78 19.22
CA TRP A 156 -7.64 13.17 18.22
C TRP A 156 -8.80 12.35 18.85
N PRO A 157 -10.04 12.40 18.31
CA PRO A 157 -10.52 13.23 17.21
C PRO A 157 -11.31 14.43 17.76
N SER A 158 -10.85 15.10 18.82
CA SER A 158 -11.63 16.22 19.40
C SER A 158 -11.62 17.48 18.53
N SER A 159 -10.76 17.54 17.51
CA SER A 159 -10.62 18.66 16.56
C SER A 159 -10.99 18.34 15.10
N HIS A 160 -11.32 17.08 14.77
CA HIS A 160 -11.47 16.62 13.38
C HIS A 160 -12.81 15.90 13.19
N ILE A 161 -13.85 16.66 12.80
CA ILE A 161 -15.19 16.13 12.47
C ILE A 161 -15.15 15.14 11.28
N ASP A 162 -14.02 15.04 10.57
CA ASP A 162 -13.87 14.19 9.38
C ASP A 162 -12.44 13.62 9.26
N ALA A 163 -12.07 12.71 10.16
CA ALA A 163 -10.74 12.11 10.18
C ALA A 163 -10.39 11.29 8.92
N TYR A 164 -11.39 10.85 8.15
CA TYR A 164 -11.19 10.19 6.87
C TYR A 164 -10.67 11.17 5.80
N THR A 165 -11.21 12.38 5.75
CA THR A 165 -10.79 13.41 4.78
C THR A 165 -9.33 13.85 5.01
N TYR A 166 -8.87 13.90 6.27
CA TYR A 166 -7.46 14.21 6.56
C TYR A 166 -6.51 13.07 6.19
N TYR A 167 -6.97 11.82 6.24
CA TYR A 167 -6.15 10.65 5.89
C TYR A 167 -5.84 10.66 4.40
N GLU A 168 -6.82 11.05 3.59
CA GLU A 168 -6.65 11.21 2.15
C GLU A 168 -5.56 12.25 1.81
N ASP A 169 -5.53 13.38 2.54
CA ASP A 169 -4.60 14.48 2.26
C ASP A 169 -3.19 14.26 2.83
N ASP A 170 -3.07 13.74 4.05
CA ASP A 170 -1.79 13.63 4.76
C ASP A 170 -1.06 12.31 4.48
N VAL A 171 -1.79 11.23 4.18
CA VAL A 171 -1.19 9.88 4.02
C VAL A 171 -1.40 9.32 2.62
N ASP A 172 -2.63 9.31 2.08
CA ASP A 172 -2.89 8.70 0.76
C ASP A 172 -2.20 9.46 -0.38
N ARG A 173 -2.09 10.78 -0.28
CA ARG A 173 -1.39 11.58 -1.29
C ARG A 173 0.12 11.25 -1.31
N PRO A 174 0.87 11.28 -0.20
CA PRO A 174 2.25 10.78 -0.17
C PRO A 174 2.38 9.31 -0.61
N LEU A 175 1.44 8.44 -0.22
CA LEU A 175 1.46 7.02 -0.62
C LEU A 175 1.29 6.85 -2.13
N SER A 176 0.38 7.61 -2.74
CA SER A 176 0.17 7.68 -4.20
C SER A 176 1.39 8.24 -4.94
N SER A 177 2.09 9.20 -4.32
CA SER A 177 3.36 9.74 -4.82
C SER A 177 4.44 8.66 -4.85
N LEU A 178 4.62 7.92 -3.74
CA LEU A 178 5.56 6.80 -3.65
C LEU A 178 5.26 5.72 -4.70
N GLN A 179 3.99 5.32 -4.84
CA GLN A 179 3.57 4.36 -5.86
C GLN A 179 3.93 4.83 -7.27
N SER A 180 3.75 6.12 -7.56
CA SER A 180 4.11 6.71 -8.85
C SER A 180 5.63 6.66 -9.09
N CYS A 181 6.44 6.98 -8.09
CA CYS A 181 7.90 6.90 -8.17
C CYS A 181 8.39 5.46 -8.36
N VAL A 182 7.80 4.49 -7.66
CA VAL A 182 8.10 3.06 -7.83
C VAL A 182 7.76 2.62 -9.25
N TYR A 183 6.61 3.05 -9.77
CA TYR A 183 6.19 2.70 -11.13
C TYR A 183 7.14 3.29 -12.17
N GLU A 184 7.51 4.56 -12.03
CA GLU A 184 8.49 5.20 -12.91
C GLU A 184 9.84 4.47 -12.88
N TYR A 185 10.36 4.17 -11.69
CA TYR A 185 11.61 3.44 -11.49
C TYR A 185 11.60 2.06 -12.18
N LEU A 186 10.45 1.37 -12.13
CA LEU A 186 10.27 0.06 -12.77
C LEU A 186 9.99 0.15 -14.28
N GLY A 187 9.76 1.35 -14.82
CA GLY A 187 9.36 1.58 -16.21
C GLY A 187 7.89 1.19 -16.47
N ILE A 188 7.01 1.49 -15.53
CA ILE A 188 5.56 1.24 -15.56
C ILE A 188 4.84 2.57 -15.88
N GLY A 189 4.37 2.77 -17.11
CA GLY A 189 3.72 4.01 -17.53
C GLY A 189 2.23 4.07 -17.18
N ARG A 190 1.66 5.28 -16.98
CA ARG A 190 0.21 5.50 -16.76
C ARG A 190 -0.67 5.07 -17.95
N GLU A 191 -0.15 5.10 -19.17
CA GLU A 191 -0.87 4.66 -20.38
C GLU A 191 -1.13 3.15 -20.42
N ASP A 192 -0.34 2.37 -19.67
CA ASP A 192 -0.44 0.91 -19.62
C ASP A 192 -1.63 0.41 -18.77
N PHE A 193 -2.34 1.34 -18.10
CA PHE A 193 -3.55 1.08 -17.34
C PHE A 193 -4.82 1.60 -18.04
N SER A 194 -4.66 2.26 -19.19
CA SER A 194 -5.81 2.65 -20.01
C SER A 194 -6.30 1.43 -20.77
N PRO A 195 -7.55 0.95 -20.54
CA PRO A 195 -8.09 -0.11 -21.38
C PRO A 195 -8.11 0.44 -22.80
N SER A 196 -7.29 -0.12 -23.67
CA SER A 196 -7.30 0.20 -25.09
C SER A 196 -8.68 -0.19 -25.60
N ILE A 197 -9.61 0.75 -25.65
CA ILE A 197 -10.85 0.59 -26.40
C ILE A 197 -10.39 0.56 -27.85
N GLN A 198 -10.13 -0.64 -28.35
CA GLN A 198 -10.10 -0.89 -29.78
C GLN A 198 -11.50 -0.58 -30.30
N GLN A 199 -11.71 0.66 -30.75
CA GLN A 199 -12.82 0.97 -31.64
C GLN A 199 -12.60 0.13 -32.90
N GLY A 200 -13.37 -0.96 -33.00
CA GLY A 200 -13.52 -1.71 -34.22
C GLY A 200 -13.99 -0.75 -35.31
N ARG A 201 -13.16 -0.61 -36.35
CA ARG A 201 -13.65 -0.24 -37.67
C ARG A 201 -14.35 -1.46 -38.23
N ASP A 202 -15.65 -1.35 -38.43
CA ASP A 202 -16.39 -1.94 -39.53
C ASP A 202 -17.37 -0.88 -40.06
#